data_AF-A0A7V0NNG9-F1
#
_entry.id   AF-A0A7V0NNG9-F1
#
_cell.length_a   1.000
_cell.length_b   1.000
_cell.length_c   1.000
_cell.angle_alpha   90.00
_cell.angle_beta   90.00
_cell.angle_gamma   90.00
#
_symmetry.space_group_name_H-M   'P 1'
#
loop_
_entity.id
_entity.type
_entity.pdbx_description
1 polymer ?
#
loop_
_entity_poly.entity_id
_entity_poly.type
_entity_poly.pdbx_seq_one_letter_code
_entity_poly.pdbx_strand_id
1 'polypeptide(L)' 'MALISGGGIEVDLPSGWDAEIYQRTASTTGSPTVGAFEKTNAILHAANFAMPSLRGDFGSGAVEVMADTDL' A
#
# COMPACT_ATOMS: atom_id res chain seq x y z
N MET A 1 -5.43 -4.33 -18.58
CA MET A 1 -4.84 -3.06 -18.12
C MET A 1 -5.93 -2.24 -17.48
N ALA A 2 -5.66 -1.65 -16.32
CA ALA A 2 -6.61 -0.81 -15.59
C ALA A 2 -5.90 0.43 -15.06
N LEU A 3 -6.55 1.59 -15.07
CA LEU A 3 -6.01 2.82 -14.49
C LEU A 3 -6.53 2.97 -13.06
N ILE A 4 -5.63 3.21 -12.11
CA ILE A 4 -5.99 3.61 -10.74
C ILE A 4 -5.35 4.95 -10.40
N SER A 5 -6.07 5.75 -9.61
CA SER A 5 -5.63 7.09 -9.22
C SER A 5 -6.12 7.45 -7.83
N GLY A 6 -5.29 8.16 -7.06
CA GLY A 6 -5.64 8.64 -5.72
C GLY A 6 -4.48 9.39 -5.06
N GLY A 7 -4.78 10.39 -4.24
CA GLY A 7 -3.76 11.10 -3.44
C GLY A 7 -2.63 11.75 -4.27
N GLY A 8 -2.88 12.10 -5.53
CA GLY A 8 -1.87 12.64 -6.46
C GLY A 8 -1.02 11.60 -7.18
N ILE A 9 -1.31 10.30 -7.00
CA ILE A 9 -0.69 9.18 -7.71
C ILE A 9 -1.64 8.70 -8.80
N GLU A 10 -1.11 8.38 -9.97
CA GLU A 10 -1.80 7.76 -11.09
C GLU A 10 -0.92 6.65 -11.68
N VAL A 11 -1.50 5.46 -11.90
CA VAL A 11 -0.78 4.28 -12.38
C VAL A 11 -1.64 3.45 -13.32
N ASP A 12 -1.07 3.12 -14.49
CA ASP A 12 -1.55 2.07 -15.38
C ASP A 12 -1.11 0.70 -14.86
N LEU A 13 -2.07 -0.12 -14.44
CA LEU A 13 -1.84 -1.47 -13.95
C LEU A 13 -1.87 -2.49 -15.10
N PRO A 14 -0.83 -3.34 -15.22
CA PRO A 14 -0.88 -4.50 -16.09
C PRO A 14 -2.03 -5.45 -15.73
N SER A 15 -2.48 -6.24 -16.70
CA SER A 15 -3.49 -7.29 -16.43
C SER A 15 -2.92 -8.32 -15.45
N GLY A 16 -3.70 -8.69 -14.42
CA GLY A 16 -3.30 -9.67 -13.41
C GLY A 16 -2.60 -9.08 -12.18
N TRP A 17 -2.27 -7.79 -12.20
CA TRP A 17 -1.73 -7.10 -11.04
C TRP A 17 -2.83 -6.72 -10.05
N ASP A 18 -2.51 -6.81 -8.77
CA ASP A 18 -3.30 -6.29 -7.66
C ASP A 18 -2.67 -4.98 -7.16
N ALA A 19 -3.49 -4.00 -6.81
CA ALA A 19 -2.98 -2.72 -6.34
C ALA A 19 -4.01 -1.94 -5.51
N GLU A 20 -3.48 -1.13 -4.61
CA GLU A 20 -4.25 -0.24 -3.75
C GLU A 20 -3.51 1.09 -3.58
N ILE A 21 -4.25 2.19 -3.67
CA ILE A 21 -3.78 3.51 -3.24
C ILE A 21 -4.54 3.88 -1.98
N TYR A 22 -3.81 4.08 -0.88
CA TYR A 22 -4.41 4.46 0.40
C TYR A 22 -3.55 5.49 1.11
N GLN A 23 -4.14 6.18 2.09
CA GLN A 23 -3.41 7.05 3.00
C GLN A 23 -3.63 6.53 4.41
N ARG A 24 -2.54 6.22 5.12
CA ARG A 24 -2.64 5.76 6.51
C ARG A 24 -3.19 6.86 7.41
N THR A 25 -3.92 6.45 8.44
CA THR A 25 -4.28 7.34 9.55
C THR A 25 -3.02 7.64 10.36
N ALA A 26 -2.85 8.89 10.80
CA ALA A 26 -1.77 9.23 11.73
C ALA A 26 -1.87 8.37 13.00
N SER A 27 -0.73 7.90 13.49
CA SER A 27 -0.65 7.08 14.68
C SER A 27 -1.13 7.89 15.88
N THR A 28 -2.19 7.39 16.52
CA THR A 28 -2.64 7.89 17.83
C THR A 28 -1.97 7.16 18.99
N THR A 29 -1.23 6.08 18.70
CA THR A 29 -0.48 5.29 19.67
C THR A 29 0.93 5.85 19.81
N GLY A 30 1.08 6.77 20.77
CA GLY A 30 2.30 7.51 21.05
C GLY A 30 1.98 8.77 21.87
N SER A 31 2.96 9.66 22.05
CA SER A 31 2.66 10.96 22.65
C SER A 31 1.64 11.71 21.77
N PRO A 32 0.51 12.20 22.30
CA PRO A 32 -0.49 12.95 21.51
C PRO A 32 0.13 14.15 20.80
N THR A 33 1.17 14.72 21.39
CA THR A 33 1.95 15.82 20.79
C THR A 33 2.80 15.41 19.60
N VAL A 34 3.25 14.15 19.49
CA VAL A 34 4.05 13.68 18.35
C VAL A 34 3.13 13.25 17.20
N GLY A 35 2.05 12.52 17.49
CA GLY A 35 1.06 12.12 16.49
C GLY A 35 0.31 13.31 15.86
N ALA A 36 0.13 14.40 16.62
CA ALA A 36 -0.50 15.62 16.12
C ALA A 36 0.29 16.33 15.00
N PHE A 37 1.59 16.08 14.87
CA PHE A 37 2.43 16.62 13.79
C PHE A 37 2.76 15.60 12.70
N GLU A 38 2.27 14.36 12.84
CA GLU A 38 2.49 13.34 11.84
C GLU A 38 1.72 13.69 10.55
N LYS A 39 2.46 13.88 9.48
CA LYS A 39 1.89 13.98 8.13
C LYS A 39 1.94 12.60 7.50
N THR A 40 0.78 12.07 7.16
CA THR A 40 0.66 10.87 6.36
C THR A 40 0.58 11.26 4.89
N ASN A 41 1.16 10.45 4.01
CA ASN A 41 1.14 10.66 2.57
C ASN A 41 0.36 9.53 1.91
N ALA A 42 -0.05 9.76 0.66
CA ALA A 42 -0.58 8.69 -0.17
C ALA A 42 0.50 7.62 -0.40
N ILE A 43 0.08 6.36 -0.33
CA ILE A 43 0.90 5.17 -0.51
C ILE A 43 0.27 4.37 -1.64
N LEU A 44 1.10 3.90 -2.57
CA LEU A 44 0.74 2.93 -3.58
C LEU A 44 1.36 1.58 -3.19
N HIS A 45 0.53 0.55 -3.10
CA HIS A 45 0.98 -0.84 -3.13
C HIS A 45 0.52 -1.47 -4.44
N ALA A 46 1.43 -2.18 -5.10
CA ALA A 46 1.15 -2.89 -6.33
C ALA A 46 1.99 -4.17 -6.38
N ALA A 47 1.38 -5.27 -6.81
CA ALA A 47 2.02 -6.57 -6.96
C ALA A 47 1.43 -7.31 -8.17
N ASN A 48 2.22 -8.20 -8.76
CA ASN A 48 1.79 -9.12 -9.82
C ASN A 48 1.05 -10.36 -9.29
N PHE A 49 0.73 -10.38 -7.98
CA PHE A 49 -0.04 -11.40 -7.28
C PHE A 49 -0.99 -10.74 -6.28
N ALA A 50 -1.95 -11.51 -5.77
CA ALA A 50 -2.95 -11.02 -4.82
C ALA A 50 -2.32 -10.64 -3.47
N MET A 51 -2.47 -9.39 -3.05
CA MET A 51 -1.87 -8.92 -1.80
C MET A 51 -2.72 -9.34 -0.58
N PRO A 52 -2.09 -9.69 0.56
CA PRO A 52 -2.82 -9.94 1.79
C PRO A 52 -3.60 -8.71 2.24
N SER A 53 -4.87 -8.90 2.62
CA SER A 53 -5.78 -7.83 3.06
C SER A 53 -5.37 -7.13 4.37
N LEU A 54 -4.31 -7.60 5.03
CA LEU A 54 -3.76 -7.01 6.24
C LEU A 54 -2.24 -7.04 6.13
N ARG A 55 -1.57 -5.88 6.27
CA ARG A 55 -0.84 -5.49 7.51
C ARG A 55 0.42 -4.65 7.22
N GLY A 56 0.57 -3.56 7.99
CA GLY A 56 1.82 -2.82 8.19
C GLY A 56 2.25 -1.95 7.00
N ASP A 57 2.61 -0.69 7.25
CA ASP A 57 3.28 0.12 6.25
C ASP A 57 4.52 -0.65 5.74
N PHE A 58 4.66 -0.80 4.41
CA PHE A 58 5.69 -1.59 3.69
C PHE A 58 5.59 -3.12 3.79
N GLY A 59 4.80 -3.74 2.90
CA GLY A 59 5.05 -5.10 2.37
C GLY A 59 5.20 -6.23 3.39
N SER A 60 4.76 -6.05 4.63
CA SER A 60 4.91 -7.03 5.68
C SER A 60 4.02 -8.23 5.38
N GLY A 61 4.61 -9.42 5.21
CA GLY A 61 3.86 -10.60 4.79
C GLY A 61 3.80 -10.79 3.26
N ALA A 62 4.22 -9.80 2.46
CA ALA A 62 4.16 -9.90 1.00
C ALA A 62 5.19 -10.91 0.46
N VAL A 63 6.42 -10.86 0.98
CA VAL A 63 7.50 -11.78 0.58
C VAL A 63 7.17 -13.22 0.94
N GLU A 64 6.45 -13.43 2.03
CA GLU A 64 6.04 -14.75 2.52
C GLU A 64 4.95 -15.41 1.66
N VAL A 65 4.22 -14.64 0.86
CA VAL A 65 3.20 -15.14 -0.06
C VAL A 65 3.61 -15.08 -1.53
N MET A 66 4.76 -14.46 -1.84
CA MET A 66 5.34 -14.46 -3.18
C MET A 66 5.70 -15.88 -3.62
N ALA A 67 5.25 -16.27 -4.80
CA ALA A 67 5.62 -17.49 -5.47
C ALA A 67 6.67 -17.23 -6.58
N ASP A 68 7.39 -18.27 -6.97
CA ASP A 68 8.34 -18.22 -8.09
C ASP A 68 7.67 -18.01 -9.46
N THR A 69 6.35 -18.17 -9.52
CA THR A 69 5.52 -17.90 -10.69
C THR A 69 5.12 -16.43 -10.84
N ASP A 70 5.37 -15.60 -9.83
CA ASP A 70 5.01 -14.19 -9.82
C ASP A 70 6.12 -13.37 -10.50
N LEU A 71 6.11 -13.36 -11.85
CA LEU A 71 7.08 -12.67 -12.71
C LEU A 71 6.65 -11.29 -13.20
#